data_AF-A0A7C6IGE7-F1
#
_entry.id   AF-A0A7C6IGE7-F1
#
_cell.length_a   1.000
_cell.length_b   1.000
_cell.length_c   1.000
_cell.angle_alpha   90.00
_cell.angle_beta   90.00
_cell.angle_gamma   90.00
#
_symmetry.space_group_name_H-M   'P 1'
#
loop_
_entity.id
_entity.type
_entity.pdbx_description
1 polymer ?
#
loop_
_entity_poly.entity_id
_entity_poly.type
_entity_poly.pdbx_seq_one_letter_code
_entity_poly.pdbx_strand_id
1 'polypeptide(L)'
;MSNIDSRAGRRDRLARANLYLVTDARRHIDPGFGELARFADVALAAGVDIIQLRDKGSAGERELGAMEAAEELAALAVLREVADRHGALLAVNDRADIAIAANADVLHTGQRDLPVRVARRLV
;
A
#
# COMPACT_ATOMS: atom_id res chain seq x y z
N MET A 1 -1.16 -8.89 21.37
CA MET A 1 -1.06 -8.84 19.90
C MET A 1 -1.91 -9.96 19.32
N SER A 2 -2.84 -9.63 18.42
CA SER A 2 -3.64 -10.64 17.73
C SER A 2 -2.72 -11.51 16.86
N ASN A 3 -3.09 -12.76 16.57
CA ASN A 3 -2.29 -13.61 15.68
C ASN A 3 -2.22 -13.04 14.23
N ILE A 4 -3.12 -12.11 13.88
CA ILE A 4 -3.26 -11.49 12.56
C ILE A 4 -2.07 -10.57 12.23
N ASP A 5 -1.54 -9.85 13.24
CA ASP A 5 -0.42 -8.91 13.08
C ASP A 5 0.95 -9.58 13.18
N SER A 6 0.98 -10.89 13.42
CA SER A 6 2.22 -11.65 13.48
C SER A 6 2.81 -11.87 12.08
N ARG A 7 4.12 -12.11 12.00
CA ARG A 7 4.78 -12.50 10.75
C ARG A 7 4.14 -13.76 10.14
N ALA A 8 3.71 -14.71 10.97
CA ALA A 8 3.01 -15.91 10.52
C ALA A 8 1.64 -15.54 9.93
N GLY A 9 0.85 -14.73 10.65
CA GLY A 9 -0.46 -14.26 10.20
C GLY A 9 -0.41 -13.47 8.88
N ARG A 10 0.60 -12.60 8.69
CA ARG A 10 0.84 -11.94 7.40
C ARG A 10 1.13 -12.95 6.27
N ARG A 11 1.98 -13.95 6.53
CA ARG A 11 2.35 -14.96 5.52
C ARG A 11 1.17 -15.86 5.15
N ASP A 12 0.33 -16.24 6.10
CA ASP A 12 -0.86 -17.05 5.86
C ASP A 12 -1.88 -16.29 5.02
N ARG A 13 -2.10 -14.99 5.30
CA ARG A 13 -2.94 -14.13 4.47
C ARG A 13 -2.39 -14.00 3.05
N LEU A 14 -1.09 -13.74 2.90
CA LEU A 14 -0.44 -13.65 1.59
C LEU A 14 -0.56 -14.96 0.79
N ALA A 15 -0.44 -16.12 1.46
CA ALA A 15 -0.56 -17.43 0.80
C ALA A 15 -1.98 -17.75 0.30
N ARG A 16 -3.00 -17.09 0.87
CA ARG A 16 -4.41 -17.27 0.50
C ARG A 16 -4.94 -16.19 -0.44
N ALA A 17 -4.18 -15.10 -0.62
CA ALA A 17 -4.57 -13.99 -1.47
C ALA A 17 -4.69 -14.42 -2.94
N ASN A 18 -5.82 -14.09 -3.56
CA ASN A 18 -6.12 -14.37 -4.97
C ASN A 18 -6.19 -13.09 -5.80
N LEU A 19 -6.58 -11.96 -5.18
CA LEU A 19 -6.72 -10.68 -5.87
C LEU A 19 -5.83 -9.60 -5.25
N TYR A 20 -4.85 -9.16 -6.04
CA TYR A 20 -3.93 -8.09 -5.71
C TYR A 20 -4.28 -6.84 -6.53
N LEU A 21 -4.68 -5.76 -5.86
CA LEU A 21 -4.97 -4.48 -6.48
C LEU A 21 -3.79 -3.51 -6.35
N VAL A 22 -3.44 -2.84 -7.45
CA VAL A 22 -2.51 -1.70 -7.46
C VAL A 22 -3.31 -0.45 -7.79
N THR A 23 -3.19 0.60 -6.97
CA THR A 23 -3.86 1.88 -7.17
C THR A 23 -2.88 3.03 -7.02
N ASP A 24 -3.14 4.13 -7.72
CA ASP A 24 -2.54 5.43 -7.41
C ASP A 24 -3.26 6.08 -6.21
N ALA A 25 -2.75 7.22 -5.73
CA ALA A 25 -3.37 7.92 -4.60
C ALA A 25 -4.59 8.77 -5.00
N ARG A 26 -4.97 8.79 -6.28
CA ARG A 26 -6.13 9.53 -6.80
C ARG A 26 -6.10 11.04 -6.50
N ARG A 27 -4.89 11.63 -6.33
CA ARG A 27 -4.69 13.06 -6.00
C ARG A 27 -5.30 14.04 -7.02
N HIS A 28 -5.43 13.62 -8.28
CA HIS A 28 -6.06 14.40 -9.34
C HIS A 28 -7.59 14.50 -9.18
N ILE A 29 -8.21 13.60 -8.39
CA ILE A 29 -9.65 13.62 -8.10
C ILE A 29 -9.89 14.31 -6.76
N ASP A 30 -9.13 13.93 -5.73
CA ASP A 30 -9.25 14.46 -4.38
C ASP A 30 -7.87 14.49 -3.71
N PRO A 31 -7.25 15.68 -3.59
CA PRO A 31 -5.96 15.84 -2.90
C PRO A 31 -5.99 15.45 -1.41
N GLY A 32 -7.17 15.38 -0.79
CA GLY A 32 -7.35 14.99 0.60
C GLY A 32 -7.46 13.49 0.85
N PHE A 33 -7.35 12.65 -0.19
CA PHE A 33 -7.42 11.18 -0.13
C PHE A 33 -8.76 10.58 0.34
N GLY A 34 -9.83 11.36 0.44
CA GLY A 34 -11.17 10.84 0.75
C GLY A 34 -11.70 9.92 -0.35
N GLU A 35 -11.47 10.27 -1.62
CA GLU A 35 -11.79 9.40 -2.75
C GLU A 35 -10.94 8.11 -2.76
N LEU A 36 -9.68 8.18 -2.32
CA LEU A 36 -8.83 6.99 -2.14
C LEU A 36 -9.42 6.06 -1.08
N ALA A 37 -9.85 6.60 0.07
CA ALA A 37 -10.49 5.84 1.14
C ALA A 37 -11.75 5.13 0.65
N ARG A 38 -12.64 5.86 -0.03
CA ARG A 38 -13.90 5.34 -0.57
C ARG A 38 -13.66 4.26 -1.61
N PHE A 39 -12.72 4.48 -2.53
CA PHE A 39 -12.35 3.50 -3.53
C PHE A 39 -11.79 2.23 -2.91
N ALA A 40 -10.86 2.35 -1.96
CA ALA A 40 -10.27 1.22 -1.28
C ALA A 40 -11.32 0.41 -0.51
N ASP A 41 -12.26 1.08 0.17
CA ASP A 41 -13.31 0.43 0.96
C ASP A 41 -14.23 -0.42 0.07
N VAL A 42 -14.67 0.14 -1.07
CA VAL A 42 -15.48 -0.59 -2.05
C VAL A 42 -14.71 -1.76 -2.66
N ALA A 43 -13.44 -1.56 -3.03
CA ALA A 43 -12.63 -2.60 -3.65
C ALA A 43 -12.34 -3.77 -2.68
N LEU A 44 -12.00 -3.46 -1.44
CA LEU A 44 -11.74 -4.45 -0.40
C LEU A 44 -13.03 -5.19 0.01
N ALA A 45 -14.16 -4.50 0.12
CA ALA A 45 -15.47 -5.12 0.33
C ALA A 45 -15.87 -6.09 -0.80
N ALA A 46 -15.38 -5.86 -2.02
CA ALA A 46 -15.60 -6.71 -3.19
C ALA A 46 -14.64 -7.92 -3.26
N GLY A 47 -13.75 -8.11 -2.28
CA GLY A 47 -12.88 -9.28 -2.19
C GLY A 47 -11.44 -9.08 -2.68
N VAL A 48 -10.95 -7.83 -2.73
CA VAL A 48 -9.50 -7.59 -2.88
C VAL A 48 -8.77 -8.02 -1.60
N ASP A 49 -7.73 -8.84 -1.73
CA ASP A 49 -6.98 -9.38 -0.58
C ASP A 49 -5.76 -8.51 -0.21
N ILE A 50 -5.18 -7.84 -1.22
CA ILE A 50 -3.98 -7.01 -1.08
C ILE A 50 -4.19 -5.72 -1.86
N ILE A 51 -3.93 -4.58 -1.23
CA ILE A 51 -3.95 -3.27 -1.88
C ILE A 51 -2.56 -2.63 -1.82
N GLN A 52 -2.05 -2.17 -2.96
CA GLN A 52 -0.77 -1.48 -3.07
C GLN A 52 -0.96 -0.05 -3.52
N LEU A 53 -0.29 0.87 -2.82
CA LEU A 53 -0.10 2.23 -3.32
C LEU A 53 1.08 2.29 -4.28
N ARG A 54 0.83 2.76 -5.50
CA ARG A 54 1.86 3.01 -6.51
C ARG A 54 1.47 4.21 -7.38
N ASP A 55 1.95 5.39 -7.02
CA ASP A 55 1.59 6.64 -7.70
C ASP A 55 2.38 6.90 -9.00
N LYS A 56 3.48 6.17 -9.21
CA LYS A 56 4.37 6.34 -10.38
C LYS A 56 3.64 6.07 -11.71
N GLY A 57 3.62 7.07 -12.58
CA GLY A 57 2.94 7.08 -13.88
C GLY A 57 1.43 7.33 -13.79
N SER A 58 0.91 7.71 -12.62
CA SER A 58 -0.51 8.02 -12.43
C SER A 58 -0.91 9.33 -13.11
N ALA A 59 -2.22 9.59 -13.18
CA ALA A 59 -2.71 10.91 -13.58
C ALA A 59 -2.31 11.99 -12.56
N GLY A 60 -2.37 11.66 -11.27
CA GLY A 60 -1.93 12.55 -10.19
C GLY A 60 -0.47 12.96 -10.33
N GLU A 61 0.44 12.03 -10.61
CA GLU A 61 1.85 12.33 -10.82
C GLU A 61 2.08 13.22 -12.06
N ARG A 62 1.35 12.98 -13.15
CA ARG A 62 1.48 13.80 -14.37
C ARG A 62 1.01 15.23 -14.18
N GLU A 63 -0.01 15.45 -13.37
CA GLU A 63 -0.63 16.76 -13.18
C GLU A 63 -0.02 17.55 -12.01
N LEU A 64 0.32 16.86 -10.92
CA LEU A 64 0.74 17.47 -9.66
C LEU A 64 2.23 17.23 -9.34
N GLY A 65 2.91 16.42 -10.16
CA GLY A 65 4.29 16.01 -9.93
C GLY A 65 4.42 14.77 -9.04
N ALA A 66 5.65 14.30 -8.88
CA ALA A 66 5.98 13.15 -8.04
C ALA A 66 5.49 13.38 -6.61
N MET A 67 4.94 12.32 -6.02
CA MET A 67 4.46 12.37 -4.64
C MET A 67 5.64 12.52 -3.68
N GLU A 68 5.53 13.47 -2.75
CA GLU A 68 6.51 13.61 -1.68
C GLU A 68 6.27 12.57 -0.57
N ALA A 69 7.30 12.32 0.24
CA ALA A 69 7.24 11.33 1.32
C ALA A 69 6.08 11.57 2.31
N ALA A 70 5.80 12.83 2.66
CA ALA A 70 4.74 13.17 3.60
C ALA A 70 3.34 12.87 3.01
N GLU A 71 3.13 13.17 1.73
CA GLU A 71 1.89 12.86 1.01
C GLU A 71 1.69 11.34 0.89
N GLU A 72 2.77 10.61 0.58
CA GLU A 72 2.74 9.15 0.46
C GLU A 72 2.38 8.48 1.79
N LEU A 73 2.95 8.97 2.91
CA LEU A 73 2.60 8.49 4.24
C LEU A 73 1.14 8.80 4.61
N ALA A 74 0.63 9.98 4.25
CA ALA A 74 -0.76 10.33 4.49
C ALA A 74 -1.73 9.43 3.70
N ALA A 75 -1.44 9.18 2.42
CA ALA A 75 -2.22 8.25 1.60
C ALA A 75 -2.17 6.81 2.16
N LEU A 76 -1.00 6.36 2.62
CA LEU A 76 -0.83 5.04 3.21
C LEU A 76 -1.54 4.90 4.55
N ALA A 77 -1.60 5.95 5.37
CA ALA A 77 -2.37 5.93 6.62
C ALA A 77 -3.86 5.70 6.34
N VAL A 78 -4.40 6.35 5.31
CA VAL A 78 -5.78 6.11 4.84
C VAL A 78 -5.96 4.65 4.40
N LEU A 79 -5.07 4.13 3.55
CA LEU A 79 -5.16 2.75 3.07
C LEU A 79 -4.98 1.72 4.19
N ARG A 80 -4.13 1.99 5.19
CA ARG A 80 -3.94 1.14 6.37
C ARG A 80 -5.23 0.99 7.16
N GLU A 81 -5.89 2.10 7.46
CA GLU A 81 -7.14 2.08 8.21
C GLU A 81 -8.21 1.26 7.49
N VAL A 82 -8.34 1.44 6.17
CA VAL A 82 -9.30 0.67 5.36
C VAL A 82 -8.88 -0.82 5.31
N ALA A 83 -7.62 -1.13 5.03
CA ALA A 83 -7.12 -2.50 4.96
C ALA A 83 -7.31 -3.27 6.28
N ASP A 84 -7.12 -2.61 7.43
CA ASP A 84 -7.37 -3.19 8.76
C ASP A 84 -8.83 -3.62 8.93
N ARG A 85 -9.78 -2.76 8.56
CA ARG A 85 -11.21 -3.07 8.66
C ARG A 85 -11.63 -4.29 7.86
N HIS A 86 -10.98 -4.52 6.71
CA HIS A 86 -11.26 -5.64 5.81
C HIS A 86 -10.34 -6.85 6.01
N GLY A 87 -9.39 -6.78 6.94
CA GLY A 87 -8.41 -7.85 7.18
C GLY A 87 -7.39 -8.06 6.05
N ALA A 88 -7.32 -7.12 5.10
CA ALA A 88 -6.46 -7.16 3.93
C ALA A 88 -5.01 -6.79 4.26
N LEU A 89 -4.11 -7.06 3.31
CA LEU A 89 -2.71 -6.65 3.39
C LEU A 89 -2.49 -5.31 2.68
N LEU A 90 -1.74 -4.42 3.33
CA LEU A 90 -1.25 -3.19 2.72
C LEU A 90 0.15 -3.38 2.14
N ALA A 91 0.34 -2.96 0.90
CA ALA A 91 1.63 -2.98 0.22
C ALA A 91 2.13 -1.59 -0.17
N VAL A 92 3.43 -1.37 -0.01
CA VAL A 92 4.15 -0.17 -0.46
C VAL A 92 5.06 -0.55 -1.62
N ASN A 93 5.10 0.30 -2.65
CA ASN A 93 5.97 0.11 -3.80
C ASN A 93 7.34 0.77 -3.57
N ASP A 94 8.44 0.03 -3.81
CA ASP A 94 9.85 0.47 -3.92
C ASP A 94 10.49 1.02 -2.64
N ARG A 95 9.84 1.99 -2.00
CA ARG A 95 10.37 2.79 -0.89
C ARG A 95 10.32 2.04 0.44
N ALA A 96 11.44 1.39 0.77
CA ALA A 96 11.59 0.65 2.03
C ALA A 96 11.47 1.54 3.27
N ASP A 97 11.95 2.79 3.21
CA ASP A 97 11.79 3.80 4.26
C ASP A 97 10.32 4.10 4.54
N ILE A 98 9.52 4.29 3.49
CA ILE A 98 8.08 4.52 3.58
C ILE A 98 7.36 3.27 4.09
N ALA A 99 7.74 2.08 3.62
CA ALA A 99 7.14 0.83 4.08
C ALA A 99 7.30 0.62 5.60
N ILE A 100 8.46 0.96 6.17
CA ILE A 100 8.69 0.92 7.62
C ILE A 100 7.82 1.95 8.32
N ALA A 101 7.87 3.21 7.87
CA ALA A 101 7.15 4.31 8.50
C ALA A 101 5.62 4.11 8.47
N ALA A 102 5.09 3.49 7.41
CA ALA A 102 3.67 3.16 7.26
C ALA A 102 3.27 1.82 7.90
N ASN A 103 4.21 1.07 8.48
CA ASN A 103 3.99 -0.30 8.99
C ASN A 103 3.30 -1.21 7.94
N ALA A 104 3.81 -1.18 6.71
CA ALA A 104 3.26 -1.95 5.59
C ALA A 104 3.46 -3.46 5.80
N ASP A 105 2.50 -4.27 5.33
CA ASP A 105 2.59 -5.73 5.39
C ASP A 105 3.54 -6.29 4.32
N VAL A 106 3.62 -5.60 3.18
CA VAL A 106 4.39 -6.01 1.99
C VAL A 106 5.16 -4.82 1.44
N LEU A 107 6.45 -5.03 1.16
CA LEU A 107 7.23 -4.15 0.29
C LEU A 107 7.34 -4.82 -1.08
N HIS A 108 6.79 -4.17 -2.11
CA HIS A 108 6.91 -4.60 -3.50
C HIS A 108 8.15 -3.96 -4.14
N THR A 109 9.04 -4.76 -4.75
CA THR A 109 10.23 -4.25 -5.44
C THR A 109 10.32 -4.78 -6.87
N GLY A 110 10.51 -3.86 -7.81
CA GLY A 110 10.77 -4.11 -9.21
C GLY A 110 12.25 -4.32 -9.53
N GLN A 111 12.55 -4.57 -10.80
CA GLN A 111 13.92 -4.87 -11.26
C GLN A 111 14.90 -3.69 -11.16
N ARG A 112 14.39 -2.46 -11.06
CA ARG A 112 15.20 -1.22 -10.97
C ARG A 112 15.12 -0.58 -9.58
N ASP A 113 14.49 -1.27 -8.64
CA ASP A 113 14.24 -0.80 -7.28
C ASP A 113 15.37 -1.28 -6.37
N LEU A 114 15.24 -1.02 -5.07
CA LEU A 114 16.21 -1.49 -4.09
C LEU A 114 16.41 -3.02 -4.20
N PRO A 115 17.66 -3.53 -4.35
CA PRO A 115 17.89 -4.96 -4.45
C PRO A 115 17.31 -5.70 -3.23
N VAL A 116 16.64 -6.83 -3.45
CA VAL A 116 15.92 -7.58 -2.39
C VAL A 116 16.80 -7.87 -1.17
N ARG A 117 18.09 -8.16 -1.38
CA ARG A 117 19.07 -8.38 -0.29
C ARG A 117 19.26 -7.17 0.63
N VAL A 118 19.10 -5.95 0.08
CA VAL A 118 19.22 -4.69 0.82
C VAL A 118 17.89 -4.40 1.50
N ALA A 119 16.77 -4.53 0.78
CA ALA A 119 15.43 -4.34 1.32
C ALA A 119 15.18 -5.18 2.58
N ARG A 120 15.55 -6.47 2.56
CA ARG A 120 15.42 -7.39 3.72
C ARG A 120 16.21 -7.01 4.98
N ARG A 121 17.16 -6.07 4.88
CA ARG A 121 17.87 -5.55 6.06
C ARG A 121 17.12 -4.39 6.71
N LEU A 122 16.18 -3.80 5.98
CA LEU A 122 15.40 -2.65 6.41
C LEU A 122 14.02 -3.08 6.92
N VAL A 123 13.37 -4.06 6.25
CA VAL A 123 12.01 -4.55 6.54
C VAL A 123 11.95 -6.02 6.94
#